data_AF-A0A0A0BWG7-F1
#
_entry.id   AF-A0A0A0BWG7-F1
#
_cell.length_a   1.000
_cell.length_b   1.000
_cell.length_c   1.000
_cell.angle_alpha   90.00
_cell.angle_beta   90.00
_cell.angle_gamma   90.00
#
_symmetry.space_group_name_H-M   'P 1'
#
loop_
_entity.id
_entity.type
_entity.pdbx_description
1 polymer ?
#
loop_
_entity_poly.entity_id
_entity_poly.type
_entity_poly.pdbx_seq_one_letter_code
_entity_poly.pdbx_strand_id
1 'polypeptide(L)'
;MTTGAAHPAAPASPSAAASAAPSSGWGSAWEDALAELELDVALAEQMLTLGHIAQDPPAPWAPPAGLGPLPTDLVDRARTVLDRQLDVARRLAEAADLSRRHTRAVQAMRATAPSVPVYLDTPA
;
A
#
# COMPACT_ATOMS: atom_id res chain seq x y z
N MET A 1 -69.34 -23.30 -20.48
CA MET A 1 -68.03 -23.55 -21.10
C MET A 1 -67.36 -22.20 -21.30
N THR A 2 -66.19 -21.98 -20.66
CA THR A 2 -65.23 -20.84 -20.84
C THR A 2 -65.79 -19.45 -20.52
N THR A 3 -65.58 -18.84 -19.34
CA THR A 3 -64.34 -18.34 -18.67
C THR A 3 -63.62 -17.23 -19.44
N GLY A 4 -63.54 -16.04 -18.83
CA GLY A 4 -62.74 -14.91 -19.32
C GLY A 4 -62.77 -13.75 -18.33
N ALA A 5 -62.18 -13.97 -17.16
CA ALA A 5 -62.10 -13.02 -16.06
C ALA A 5 -61.28 -11.76 -16.42
N ALA A 6 -61.79 -10.61 -15.96
CA ALA A 6 -61.06 -9.35 -15.92
C ALA A 6 -59.76 -9.50 -15.13
N HIS A 7 -58.64 -9.12 -15.74
CA HIS A 7 -57.32 -9.10 -15.12
C HIS A 7 -57.10 -7.72 -14.50
N PRO A 8 -57.06 -7.56 -13.17
CA PRO A 8 -56.69 -6.29 -12.55
C PRO A 8 -55.19 -6.05 -12.65
N ALA A 9 -54.84 -4.76 -12.75
CA ALA A 9 -53.49 -4.23 -12.79
C ALA A 9 -52.59 -4.80 -11.69
N ALA A 10 -51.39 -5.23 -12.08
CA ALA A 10 -50.34 -5.66 -11.18
C ALA A 10 -49.92 -4.50 -10.26
N PRO A 11 -49.86 -4.69 -8.94
CA PRO A 11 -49.20 -3.72 -8.07
C PRO A 11 -47.70 -3.75 -8.35
N ALA A 12 -47.12 -2.56 -8.53
CA ALA A 12 -45.67 -2.35 -8.54
C ALA A 12 -45.04 -3.06 -7.35
N SER A 13 -44.08 -3.94 -7.61
CA SER A 13 -43.30 -4.61 -6.58
C SER A 13 -42.57 -3.55 -5.74
N PRO A 14 -42.76 -3.49 -4.41
CA PRO A 14 -41.85 -2.78 -3.53
C PRO A 14 -40.56 -3.62 -3.36
N SER A 15 -39.83 -3.85 -4.45
CA SER A 15 -38.51 -4.52 -4.44
C SER A 15 -37.38 -3.50 -4.44
N ALA A 16 -37.54 -2.41 -3.69
CA ALA A 16 -36.50 -1.40 -3.47
C ALA A 16 -36.23 -1.13 -1.98
N ALA A 17 -36.88 -1.85 -1.06
CA ALA A 17 -36.82 -1.59 0.38
C ALA A 17 -36.05 -2.65 1.19
N ALA A 18 -35.33 -3.58 0.54
CA ALA A 18 -34.69 -4.71 1.21
C ALA A 18 -33.14 -4.75 1.11
N SER A 19 -32.48 -3.60 0.96
CA SER A 19 -31.00 -3.51 1.01
C SER A 19 -30.48 -2.53 2.06
N ALA A 20 -31.24 -2.31 3.13
CA ALA A 20 -30.76 -1.57 4.30
C ALA A 20 -30.54 -2.55 5.47
N ALA A 21 -29.27 -2.71 5.87
CA ALA A 21 -28.71 -3.59 6.92
C ALA A 21 -28.46 -5.05 6.49
N PRO A 22 -27.17 -5.48 6.40
CA PRO A 22 -26.18 -5.42 7.50
C PRO A 22 -24.89 -4.63 7.21
N SER A 23 -24.96 -3.48 6.51
CA SER A 23 -23.79 -2.67 6.09
C SER A 23 -22.92 -2.10 7.22
N SER A 24 -23.41 -2.03 8.45
CA SER A 24 -22.72 -1.34 9.54
C SER A 24 -21.55 -2.12 10.16
N GLY A 25 -21.66 -3.45 10.29
CA GLY A 25 -20.66 -4.24 11.02
C GLY A 25 -19.35 -4.46 10.27
N TRP A 26 -19.41 -4.62 8.94
CA TRP A 26 -18.22 -4.69 8.09
C TRP A 26 -17.75 -3.31 7.65
N GLY A 27 -18.65 -2.31 7.58
CA GLY A 27 -18.28 -0.92 7.33
C GLY A 27 -17.26 -0.40 8.34
N SER A 28 -17.55 -0.55 9.64
CA SER A 28 -16.60 -0.13 10.69
C SER A 28 -15.30 -0.92 10.64
N ALA A 29 -15.36 -2.23 10.36
CA ALA A 29 -14.15 -3.04 10.23
C ALA A 29 -13.27 -2.61 9.04
N TRP A 30 -13.88 -2.19 7.93
CA TRP A 30 -13.17 -1.60 6.80
C TRP A 30 -12.62 -0.21 7.11
N GLU A 31 -13.35 0.61 7.86
CA GLU A 31 -12.86 1.92 8.31
C GLU A 31 -11.63 1.78 9.20
N ASP A 32 -11.67 0.86 10.17
CA ASP A 32 -10.55 0.56 11.07
C ASP A 32 -9.35 0.02 10.28
N ALA A 33 -9.58 -0.95 9.39
CA ALA A 33 -8.53 -1.52 8.56
C ALA A 33 -7.88 -0.48 7.62
N LEU A 34 -8.68 0.41 7.02
CA LEU A 34 -8.15 1.50 6.19
C LEU A 34 -7.41 2.55 7.02
N ALA A 35 -7.86 2.85 8.24
CA ALA A 35 -7.16 3.77 9.15
C ALA A 35 -5.79 3.23 9.57
N GLU A 36 -5.70 1.94 9.90
CA GLU A 36 -4.41 1.29 10.20
C GLU A 36 -3.47 1.32 8.98
N LEU A 37 -3.97 0.98 7.79
CA LEU A 37 -3.20 1.04 6.55
C LEU A 37 -2.69 2.46 6.24
N GLU A 38 -3.51 3.48 6.49
CA GLU A 38 -3.13 4.87 6.28
C GLU A 38 -1.99 5.31 7.21
N LEU A 39 -2.01 4.85 8.47
CA LEU A 39 -0.93 5.11 9.43
C LEU A 39 0.37 4.43 9.00
N ASP A 40 0.30 3.17 8.58
CA ASP A 40 1.46 2.43 8.10
C ASP A 40 2.09 3.09 6.86
N VAL A 41 1.26 3.53 5.91
CA VAL A 41 1.72 4.25 4.72
C VAL A 41 2.35 5.58 5.08
N ALA A 42 1.74 6.35 5.99
CA ALA A 42 2.31 7.61 6.45
C ALA A 42 3.68 7.43 7.13
N LEU A 43 3.82 6.37 7.93
CA LEU A 43 5.09 6.02 8.57
C LEU A 43 6.15 5.67 7.52
N ALA A 44 5.81 4.85 6.52
CA ALA A 44 6.72 4.48 5.45
C ALA A 44 7.14 5.69 4.59
N GLU A 45 6.21 6.59 4.26
CA GLU A 45 6.48 7.85 3.57
C GLU A 45 7.44 8.74 4.37
N GLN A 46 7.25 8.82 5.68
CA GLN A 46 8.12 9.59 6.57
C GLN A 46 9.53 8.99 6.65
N MET A 47 9.66 7.67 6.78
CA MET A 47 10.95 6.97 6.79
C MET A 47 11.72 7.21 5.49
N LEU A 48 11.06 7.13 4.33
CA LEU A 48 11.67 7.44 3.03
C LEU A 48 12.12 8.90 2.93
N THR A 49 11.35 9.83 3.48
CA THR A 49 11.67 11.27 3.43
C THR A 49 12.87 11.60 4.31
N LEU A 50 12.97 10.98 5.49
CA LEU A 50 14.10 11.18 6.42
C LEU A 50 15.34 10.34 6.04
N GLY A 51 15.24 9.46 5.05
CA GLY A 51 16.30 8.50 4.71
C GLY A 51 16.62 7.54 5.87
N HIS A 52 15.64 7.30 6.73
CA HIS A 52 15.81 6.57 7.98
C HIS A 52 15.49 5.08 7.80
N ILE A 53 16.42 4.23 8.21
CA ILE A 53 16.15 2.80 8.38
C ILE A 53 15.76 2.59 9.84
N ALA A 54 14.52 2.15 10.06
CA ALA A 54 14.04 1.82 11.40
C ALA A 54 14.93 0.71 11.99
N GLN A 55 15.36 0.90 13.24
CA GLN A 55 16.13 -0.10 13.98
C GLN A 55 15.30 -1.35 14.27
N ASP A 56 13.99 -1.19 14.45
CA ASP A 56 13.03 -2.28 14.56
C ASP A 56 12.06 -2.20 13.38
N PRO A 57 12.18 -3.09 12.38
CA PRO A 57 11.29 -3.08 11.23
C PRO A 57 9.85 -3.40 11.67
N PRO A 58 8.84 -2.77 11.07
CA PRO A 58 7.45 -3.09 11.36
C PRO A 58 7.18 -4.57 11.06
N ALA A 59 6.21 -5.14 11.78
CA ALA A 59 5.76 -6.50 11.54
C ALA A 59 5.33 -6.67 10.05
N PRO A 60 5.56 -7.84 9.44
CA PRO A 60 5.10 -8.09 8.08
C PRO A 60 3.59 -7.85 7.98
N TRP A 61 3.19 -7.01 7.03
CA TRP A 61 1.78 -6.72 6.81
C TRP A 61 1.03 -8.00 6.46
N ALA A 62 -0.10 -8.22 7.14
CA ALA A 62 -1.02 -9.30 6.85
C ALA A 62 -2.35 -8.70 6.40
N PRO A 63 -2.96 -9.22 5.32
CA PRO A 63 -4.25 -8.73 4.87
C PRO A 63 -5.31 -8.97 5.96
N PRO A 64 -6.13 -7.97 6.29
CA PRO A 64 -7.19 -8.11 7.28
C PRO A 64 -8.22 -9.16 6.83
N ALA A 65 -8.54 -10.10 7.72
CA ALA A 65 -9.46 -11.19 7.45
C ALA A 65 -10.88 -10.85 7.90
N GLY A 66 -11.88 -11.47 7.25
CA GLY A 66 -13.28 -11.35 7.70
C GLY A 66 -13.95 -10.00 7.43
N LEU A 67 -13.34 -9.12 6.64
CA LEU A 67 -13.88 -7.79 6.35
C LEU A 67 -15.14 -7.78 5.47
N GLY A 68 -15.50 -8.88 4.82
CA GLY A 68 -16.63 -8.90 3.89
C GLY A 68 -16.40 -8.01 2.66
N PRO A 69 -17.46 -7.67 1.90
CA PRO A 69 -17.33 -6.80 0.72
C PRO A 69 -16.90 -5.39 1.11
N LEU A 70 -16.21 -4.66 0.23
CA LEU A 70 -15.83 -3.26 0.48
C LEU A 70 -17.05 -2.33 0.30
N PRO A 71 -17.34 -1.43 1.26
CA PRO A 71 -18.43 -0.46 1.13
C PRO A 71 -18.16 0.51 -0.02
N THR A 72 -19.19 0.84 -0.80
CA THR A 72 -19.05 1.68 -2.01
C THR A 72 -18.55 3.09 -1.70
N ASP A 73 -18.89 3.62 -0.54
CA ASP A 73 -18.46 4.90 0.00
C ASP A 73 -16.98 4.92 0.42
N LEU A 74 -16.38 3.75 0.72
CA LEU A 74 -14.97 3.62 1.07
C LEU A 74 -14.07 3.33 -0.14
N VAL A 75 -14.63 3.10 -1.32
CA VAL A 75 -13.87 2.72 -2.53
C VAL A 75 -12.83 3.76 -2.90
N ASP A 76 -13.19 5.05 -2.91
CA ASP A 76 -12.27 6.11 -3.32
C ASP A 76 -11.16 6.33 -2.27
N ARG A 77 -11.48 6.14 -0.98
CA ARG A 77 -10.49 6.13 0.10
C ARG A 77 -9.51 4.99 -0.09
N ALA A 78 -10.00 3.76 -0.30
CA ALA A 78 -9.16 2.58 -0.53
C ALA A 78 -8.25 2.73 -1.75
N ARG A 79 -8.74 3.31 -2.85
CA ARG A 79 -7.93 3.62 -4.04
C ARG A 79 -6.80 4.61 -3.73
N THR A 80 -7.12 5.67 -3.00
CA THR A 80 -6.13 6.68 -2.59
C THR A 80 -5.01 6.06 -1.75
N VAL A 81 -5.35 5.16 -0.83
CA VAL A 81 -4.37 4.41 -0.03
C VAL A 81 -3.50 3.53 -0.92
N LEU A 82 -4.11 2.79 -1.86
CA LEU A 82 -3.38 1.92 -2.78
C LEU A 82 -2.40 2.71 -3.66
N ASP A 83 -2.82 3.86 -4.21
CA ASP A 83 -1.96 4.69 -5.04
C ASP A 83 -0.72 5.17 -4.27
N ARG A 84 -0.91 5.57 -3.00
CA ARG A 84 0.20 5.94 -2.10
C ARG A 84 1.11 4.76 -1.80
N GLN A 85 0.55 3.57 -1.54
CA GLN A 85 1.34 2.35 -1.34
C GLN A 85 2.21 2.01 -2.55
N LEU A 86 1.66 2.14 -3.76
CA LEU A 86 2.40 1.90 -5.00
C LEU A 86 3.52 2.93 -5.21
N ASP A 87 3.30 4.20 -4.87
CA ASP A 87 4.34 5.22 -4.91
C ASP A 87 5.48 4.94 -3.93
N VAL A 88 5.16 4.58 -2.68
CA VAL A 88 6.13 4.17 -1.66
C VAL A 88 6.95 2.98 -2.14
N ALA A 89 6.29 1.94 -2.69
CA ALA A 89 6.96 0.74 -3.20
C ALA A 89 7.92 1.07 -4.35
N ARG A 90 7.50 1.95 -5.27
CA ARG A 90 8.35 2.43 -6.38
C ARG A 90 9.58 3.17 -5.85
N ARG A 91 9.40 4.14 -4.96
CA ARG A 91 10.50 4.92 -4.36
C ARG A 91 11.48 4.04 -3.59
N LEU A 92 10.96 3.04 -2.87
CA LEU A 92 11.79 2.07 -2.16
C LEU A 92 12.64 1.23 -3.12
N ALA A 93 12.05 0.76 -4.23
CA ALA A 93 12.78 0.02 -5.26
C ALA A 93 13.89 0.86 -5.91
N GLU A 94 13.61 2.13 -6.20
CA GLU A 94 14.59 3.09 -6.73
C GLU A 94 15.77 3.31 -5.76
N ALA A 95 15.46 3.54 -4.47
CA ALA A 95 16.47 3.71 -3.43
C ALA A 95 17.34 2.45 -3.24
N ALA A 96 16.71 1.27 -3.27
CA ALA A 96 17.43 0.00 -3.20
C ALA A 96 18.37 -0.21 -4.40
N ASP A 97 17.96 0.21 -5.60
CA ASP A 97 18.81 0.12 -6.79
C ASP A 97 20.02 1.05 -6.72
N LEU A 98 19.81 2.30 -6.30
CA LEU A 98 20.89 3.26 -6.09
C LEU A 98 21.89 2.75 -5.04
N SER A 99 21.41 2.19 -3.93
CA SER A 99 22.25 1.61 -2.88
C SER A 99 23.12 0.45 -3.40
N ARG A 100 22.55 -0.45 -4.21
CA ARG A 100 23.30 -1.53 -4.86
C ARG A 100 24.38 -1.01 -5.80
N ARG A 101 24.08 0.01 -6.62
CA ARG A 101 25.08 0.64 -7.52
C ARG A 101 26.23 1.27 -6.72
N HIS A 102 25.91 2.01 -5.66
CA HIS A 102 26.92 2.63 -4.80
C HIS A 102 27.82 1.57 -4.15
N THR A 103 27.22 0.49 -3.63
CA THR A 103 27.96 -0.63 -3.04
C THR A 103 28.95 -1.26 -4.04
N ARG A 104 28.54 -1.49 -5.29
CA ARG A 104 29.42 -2.00 -6.35
C ARG A 104 30.57 -1.05 -6.66
N ALA A 105 30.30 0.26 -6.74
CA ALA A 105 31.34 1.26 -7.00
C ALA A 105 32.38 1.30 -5.87
N VAL A 106 31.93 1.32 -4.61
CA VAL A 106 32.82 1.26 -3.43
C VAL A 106 33.66 -0.01 -3.41
N GLN A 107 33.07 -1.16 -3.75
CA GLN A 107 33.79 -2.43 -3.85
C GLN A 107 34.87 -2.40 -4.96
N ALA A 108 34.55 -1.85 -6.13
CA ALA A 108 35.50 -1.72 -7.24
C ALA A 108 36.69 -0.81 -6.88
N MET A 109 36.43 0.32 -6.20
CA MET A 109 37.49 1.22 -5.72
C MET A 109 38.41 0.52 -4.70
N ARG A 110 37.85 -0.27 -3.78
CA ARG A 110 38.64 -1.04 -2.81
C ARG A 110 39.50 -2.11 -3.50
N ALA A 111 39.00 -2.75 -4.55
CA ALA A 111 39.75 -3.73 -5.34
C ALA A 111 40.89 -3.08 -6.17
N THR A 112 40.75 -1.79 -6.52
CA THR A 112 41.73 -0.98 -7.25
C THR A 112 42.63 -0.14 -6.31
N ALA A 113 42.71 -0.49 -5.02
CA ALA A 113 43.56 0.27 -4.09
C ALA A 113 45.02 0.33 -4.59
N PRO A 114 45.64 1.53 -4.69
CA PRO A 114 46.94 1.71 -5.31
C PRO A 114 48.04 0.96 -4.54
N SER A 115 49.04 0.46 -5.27
CA SER A 115 50.27 -0.09 -4.66
C SER A 115 50.86 0.91 -3.69
N VAL A 116 51.33 0.42 -2.54
CA VAL A 116 51.88 1.19 -1.40
C VAL A 116 52.62 2.44 -1.88
N PRO A 117 52.24 3.65 -1.41
CA PRO A 117 52.91 4.88 -1.83
C PRO A 117 54.39 4.82 -1.45
N VAL A 118 55.25 4.82 -2.46
CA VAL A 118 56.71 4.88 -2.30
C VAL A 118 57.10 6.35 -2.25
N TYR A 119 57.54 6.82 -1.08
CA TYR A 119 58.14 8.14 -0.95
C TYR A 119 59.56 8.10 -1.52
N LEU A 120 59.83 8.99 -2.47
CA LEU A 120 61.15 9.18 -3.09
C LEU A 120 61.77 10.43 -2.45
N ASP A 121 62.73 10.23 -1.55
CA ASP A 121 63.54 11.33 -1.03
C ASP A 121 64.56 11.75 -2.10
N THR A 122 64.36 12.94 -2.67
CA THR A 122 65.36 13.58 -3.54
C THR A 122 66.34 14.36 -2.66
N PRO A 123 67.65 14.06 -2.70
CA PRO A 123 68.65 14.84 -1.97
C PRO A 123 68.76 16.26 -2.55
N ALA A 124 69.01 17.23 -1.66
CA ALA A 124 69.17 18.65 -1.95
C ALA A 124 70.49 18.99 -2.67
#